data_AF-A0A7L0XJX6-F1
#
_entry.id   AF-A0A7L0XJX6-F1
#
_cell.length_a   1.000
_cell.length_b   1.000
_cell.length_c   1.000
_cell.angle_alpha   90.00
_cell.angle_beta   90.00
_cell.angle_gamma   90.00
#
_symmetry.space_group_name_H-M   'P 1'
#
loop_
_entity.id
_entity.type
_entity.pdbx_description
1 polymer ?
#
loop_
_entity_poly.entity_id
_entity_poly.type
_entity_poly.pdbx_seq_one_letter_code
_entity_poly.pdbx_strand_id
1 'polypeptide(L)'
;QGKFTLLRDTRTDGSFLVHHFLSFYLRAGCKVCFVALLQSFSHYSIVAQKLGVNLTAAKERGQLVFLEGLKSCLDLVFGEEEEQPGQPSPLQFLSESSCDLRALFDFVRASLSAPDSGAWKGPVLLVDDLSVLLSLGATPVAVLDFIHYCRVCLCSQL
;
A
#
# COMPACT_ATOMS: atom_id res chain seq x y z
N GLN A 1 2.08 6.86 20.23
CA GLN A 1 3.22 5.97 19.89
C GLN A 1 2.78 5.06 18.76
N GLY A 2 3.31 5.20 17.55
CA GLY A 2 2.90 4.36 16.42
C GLY A 2 3.53 2.95 16.46
N LYS A 3 2.80 1.96 15.96
CA LYS A 3 3.18 0.54 15.99
C LYS A 3 3.60 0.06 14.61
N PHE A 4 4.77 -0.56 14.52
CA PHE A 4 5.25 -1.25 13.32
C PHE A 4 5.18 -2.76 13.56
N THR A 5 4.61 -3.50 12.61
CA THR A 5 4.49 -4.97 12.67
C THR A 5 5.02 -5.55 11.38
N LEU A 6 6.04 -6.41 11.47
CA LEU A 6 6.57 -7.15 10.33
C LEU A 6 6.05 -8.59 10.39
N LEU A 7 5.41 -9.03 9.31
CA LEU A 7 4.99 -10.41 9.15
C LEU A 7 6.05 -11.15 8.34
N ARG A 8 6.57 -12.25 8.90
CA ARG A 8 7.49 -13.14 8.20
C ARG A 8 6.93 -14.55 8.29
N ASP A 9 6.75 -15.17 7.14
CA ASP A 9 6.49 -16.59 7.01
C ASP A 9 7.69 -17.27 6.32
N THR A 10 7.89 -18.55 6.61
CA THR A 10 8.93 -19.41 6.02
C THR A 10 8.41 -20.79 5.60
N ARG A 11 7.33 -21.30 6.19
CA ARG A 11 6.87 -22.68 5.99
C ARG A 11 5.36 -22.80 5.80
N THR A 12 4.58 -21.79 6.16
CA THR A 12 3.12 -21.88 6.27
C THR A 12 2.49 -20.55 5.91
N ASP A 13 1.86 -20.48 4.73
CA ASP A 13 1.38 -19.22 4.15
C ASP A 13 0.71 -18.28 5.16
N GLY A 14 1.44 -17.22 5.51
CA GLY A 14 1.01 -16.18 6.44
C GLY A 14 0.13 -15.10 5.82
N SER A 15 -0.18 -15.18 4.52
CA SER A 15 -0.96 -14.17 3.77
C SER A 15 -2.33 -13.87 4.39
N PHE A 16 -2.95 -14.86 5.05
CA PHE A 16 -4.23 -14.70 5.75
C PHE A 16 -4.20 -13.59 6.81
N LEU A 17 -3.04 -13.33 7.43
CA LEU A 17 -2.88 -12.25 8.42
C LEU A 17 -3.06 -10.88 7.77
N VAL A 18 -2.62 -10.70 6.52
CA VAL A 18 -2.82 -9.44 5.77
C VAL A 18 -4.31 -9.20 5.56
N HIS A 19 -5.06 -10.23 5.14
CA HIS A 19 -6.53 -10.15 5.01
C HIS A 19 -7.23 -9.84 6.34
N HIS A 20 -6.75 -10.45 7.43
CA HIS A 20 -7.25 -10.20 8.78
C HIS A 20 -7.02 -8.74 9.18
N PHE A 21 -5.80 -8.22 9.07
CA PHE A 21 -5.46 -6.85 9.44
C PHE A 21 -6.22 -5.83 8.58
N LEU A 22 -6.31 -6.05 7.27
CA LEU A 22 -7.11 -5.19 6.38
C LEU A 22 -8.56 -5.08 6.87
N SER A 23 -9.20 -6.23 7.10
CA SER A 23 -10.59 -6.28 7.56
C SER A 23 -10.75 -5.67 8.96
N PHE A 24 -9.80 -5.94 9.85
CA PHE A 24 -9.78 -5.41 11.22
C PHE A 24 -9.72 -3.88 11.23
N TYR A 25 -8.78 -3.27 10.51
CA TYR A 25 -8.59 -1.82 10.54
C TYR A 25 -9.71 -1.06 9.83
N LEU A 26 -10.26 -1.60 8.74
CA LEU A 26 -11.42 -1.00 8.07
C LEU A 26 -12.66 -1.00 8.98
N ARG A 27 -12.92 -2.12 9.68
CA ARG A 27 -14.00 -2.22 10.68
C ARG A 27 -13.77 -1.32 11.90
N ALA A 28 -12.50 -1.10 12.27
CA ALA A 28 -12.15 -0.19 13.35
C ALA A 28 -12.42 1.29 13.00
N GLY A 29 -12.65 1.62 11.73
CA GLY A 29 -12.89 2.98 11.26
C GLY A 29 -11.60 3.74 10.91
N CYS A 30 -10.50 3.03 10.64
CA CYS A 30 -9.24 3.65 10.24
C CYS A 30 -9.21 3.98 8.74
N LYS A 31 -8.44 4.99 8.35
CA LYS A 31 -8.08 5.25 6.94
C LYS A 31 -6.93 4.32 6.58
N VAL A 32 -7.11 3.48 5.57
CA VAL A 32 -6.14 2.45 5.18
C VAL A 32 -5.58 2.78 3.81
N CYS A 33 -4.26 2.89 3.72
CA CYS A 33 -3.54 2.80 2.44
C CYS A 33 -2.99 1.38 2.35
N PHE A 34 -3.44 0.65 1.34
CA PHE A 34 -2.98 -0.69 1.09
C PHE A 34 -2.17 -0.74 -0.21
N VAL A 35 -0.86 -0.98 -0.05
CA VAL A 35 0.07 -1.27 -1.14
C VAL A 35 0.07 -2.79 -1.33
N ALA A 36 -0.76 -3.27 -2.26
CA ALA A 36 -0.85 -4.68 -2.64
C ALA A 36 0.07 -4.92 -3.84
N LEU A 37 1.30 -5.32 -3.55
CA LEU A 37 2.32 -5.64 -4.52
C LEU A 37 2.00 -6.93 -5.26
N LEU A 38 1.55 -7.98 -4.56
CA LEU A 38 1.46 -9.33 -5.15
C LEU A 38 0.06 -9.71 -5.68
N GLN A 39 -1.02 -9.30 -5.03
CA GLN A 39 -2.38 -9.74 -5.37
C GLN A 39 -3.27 -8.58 -5.85
N SER A 40 -4.26 -8.89 -6.69
CA SER A 40 -5.18 -7.89 -7.24
C SER A 40 -6.21 -7.42 -6.23
N PHE A 41 -6.83 -6.26 -6.51
CA PHE A 41 -7.96 -5.76 -5.73
C PHE A 41 -9.10 -6.77 -5.67
N SER A 42 -9.40 -7.43 -6.79
CA SER A 42 -10.45 -8.45 -6.86
C SER A 42 -10.19 -9.62 -5.91
N HIS A 43 -8.94 -10.09 -5.81
CA HIS A 43 -8.56 -11.14 -4.87
C HIS A 43 -8.86 -10.73 -3.42
N TYR A 44 -8.37 -9.55 -3.02
CA TYR A 44 -8.61 -9.03 -1.67
C TYR A 44 -10.09 -8.75 -1.40
N SER A 45 -10.85 -8.27 -2.39
CA SER A 45 -12.27 -7.95 -2.27
C SER A 45 -13.11 -9.19 -1.98
N ILE A 46 -12.85 -10.29 -2.70
CA ILE A 46 -13.56 -11.58 -2.48
C ILE A 46 -13.31 -12.10 -1.06
N VAL A 47 -12.07 -12.03 -0.57
CA VAL A 47 -11.72 -12.52 0.77
C VAL A 47 -12.30 -11.58 1.85
N ALA A 48 -12.16 -10.27 1.69
CA ALA A 48 -12.70 -9.29 2.63
C ALA A 48 -14.23 -9.36 2.73
N GLN A 49 -14.93 -9.62 1.63
CA GLN A 49 -16.39 -9.78 1.64
C GLN A 49 -16.81 -10.97 2.50
N LYS A 50 -16.06 -12.08 2.46
CA LYS A 50 -16.26 -13.24 3.35
C LYS A 50 -16.02 -12.90 4.83
N LEU A 51 -15.16 -11.91 5.10
CA LEU A 51 -14.90 -11.38 6.45
C LEU A 51 -15.87 -10.25 6.85
N GLY A 52 -16.92 -10.01 6.06
CA GLY A 52 -17.95 -9.00 6.34
C GLY A 52 -17.54 -7.57 6.01
N VAL A 53 -16.53 -7.37 5.15
CA VAL A 53 -16.02 -6.05 4.75
C VAL A 53 -16.16 -5.86 3.24
N ASN A 54 -16.84 -4.79 2.82
CA ASN A 54 -16.93 -4.40 1.42
C ASN A 54 -15.80 -3.40 1.06
N LEU A 55 -14.78 -3.86 0.34
CA LEU A 55 -13.64 -3.01 -0.06
C LEU A 55 -14.02 -1.96 -1.09
N THR A 56 -14.93 -2.26 -2.01
CA THR A 56 -15.40 -1.31 -3.03
C THR A 56 -16.05 -0.11 -2.35
N ALA A 57 -16.99 -0.36 -1.42
CA ALA A 57 -17.61 0.70 -0.63
C ALA A 57 -16.60 1.45 0.25
N ALA A 58 -15.51 0.79 0.69
CA ALA A 58 -14.43 1.43 1.46
C ALA A 58 -13.59 2.38 0.60
N LYS A 59 -13.35 1.99 -0.64
CA LYS A 59 -12.66 2.80 -1.64
C LYS A 59 -13.49 4.01 -2.05
N GLU A 60 -14.78 3.79 -2.36
CA GLU A 60 -15.72 4.85 -2.77
C GLU A 60 -15.89 5.95 -1.72
N ARG A 61 -15.94 5.59 -0.42
CA ARG A 61 -16.01 6.56 0.68
C ARG A 61 -14.66 7.19 1.06
N GLY A 62 -13.58 6.86 0.35
CA GLY A 62 -12.23 7.36 0.63
C GLY A 62 -11.57 6.79 1.89
N GLN A 63 -12.13 5.75 2.51
CA GLN A 63 -11.51 5.09 3.67
C GLN A 63 -10.33 4.22 3.25
N LEU A 64 -10.43 3.54 2.09
CA LEU A 64 -9.41 2.66 1.55
C LEU A 64 -8.79 3.30 0.29
N VAL A 65 -7.48 3.55 0.34
CA VAL A 65 -6.67 3.76 -0.87
C VAL A 65 -5.96 2.45 -1.18
N PHE A 66 -6.07 1.95 -2.42
CA PHE A 66 -5.53 0.66 -2.82
C PHE A 66 -4.64 0.81 -4.05
N LEU A 67 -3.39 0.39 -3.95
CA LEU A 67 -2.42 0.32 -5.03
C LEU A 67 -2.21 -1.14 -5.44
N GLU A 68 -2.48 -1.45 -6.72
CA GLU A 68 -2.20 -2.76 -7.32
C GLU A 68 -0.80 -2.75 -7.97
N GLY A 69 0.23 -3.10 -7.20
CA GLY A 69 1.63 -2.98 -7.61
C GLY A 69 1.98 -3.76 -8.87
N LEU A 70 1.64 -5.05 -8.96
CA LEU A 70 1.91 -5.83 -10.18
C LEU A 70 1.18 -5.29 -11.41
N LYS A 71 -0.07 -4.83 -11.25
CA LYS A 71 -0.81 -4.20 -12.36
C LYS A 71 -0.12 -2.92 -12.80
N SER A 72 0.20 -2.03 -11.86
CA SER A 72 0.93 -0.78 -12.15
C SER A 72 2.30 -1.04 -12.78
N CYS A 73 2.99 -2.11 -12.40
CA CYS A 73 4.25 -2.52 -13.02
C CYS A 73 4.04 -2.91 -14.48
N LEU A 74 3.02 -3.71 -14.79
CA LEU A 74 2.71 -4.11 -16.16
C LEU A 74 2.31 -2.91 -17.02
N ASP A 75 1.48 -2.01 -16.48
CA ASP A 75 1.04 -0.81 -17.19
C ASP A 75 2.24 0.13 -17.49
N LEU A 76 3.26 0.20 -16.64
CA LEU A 76 4.47 0.99 -16.92
C LEU A 76 5.40 0.36 -17.96
N VAL A 77 5.52 -0.97 -17.96
CA VAL A 77 6.45 -1.69 -18.85
C VAL A 77 5.85 -1.92 -20.23
N PHE A 78 4.53 -2.12 -20.31
CA PHE A 78 3.83 -2.55 -21.51
C PHE A 78 2.67 -1.63 -21.92
N GLY A 79 2.30 -0.64 -21.10
CA GLY A 79 1.20 0.27 -21.42
C GLY A 79 1.57 1.25 -22.52
N GLU A 80 0.59 1.56 -23.35
CA GLU A 80 0.61 2.76 -24.19
C GLU A 80 0.39 3.95 -23.25
N GLU A 81 1.22 4.98 -23.34
CA GLU A 81 1.25 6.15 -22.44
C GLU A 81 -0.12 6.88 -22.40
N GLU A 82 -1.05 6.46 -21.54
CA GLU A 82 -2.10 7.34 -21.03
C GLU A 82 -1.46 8.19 -19.93
N GLU A 83 -0.70 9.21 -20.35
CA GLU A 83 -0.22 10.28 -19.49
C GLU A 83 -1.43 10.96 -18.84
N GLN A 84 -1.81 10.53 -17.63
CA GLN A 84 -2.55 11.42 -16.74
C GLN A 84 -1.60 12.54 -16.31
N PRO A 85 -1.86 13.80 -16.68
CA PRO A 85 -0.91 14.87 -16.47
C PRO A 85 -0.80 15.17 -14.98
N GLY A 86 0.37 14.90 -14.39
CA GLY A 86 0.84 15.60 -13.19
C GLY A 86 1.20 14.76 -11.96
N GLN A 87 1.07 13.43 -11.95
CA GLN A 87 1.56 12.62 -10.83
C GLN A 87 2.46 11.46 -11.27
N PRO A 88 3.70 11.36 -10.75
CA PRO A 88 4.57 10.24 -11.05
C PRO A 88 3.96 8.93 -10.57
N SER A 89 4.15 7.87 -11.36
CA SER A 89 3.71 6.53 -10.95
C SER A 89 4.40 6.11 -9.65
N PRO A 90 3.68 5.49 -8.70
CA PRO A 90 4.29 4.99 -7.46
C PRO A 90 5.45 4.00 -7.70
N LEU A 91 5.50 3.36 -8.87
CA LEU A 91 6.57 2.43 -9.27
C LEU A 91 7.53 3.02 -10.33
N GLN A 92 7.67 4.35 -10.38
CA GLN A 92 8.57 5.05 -11.32
C GLN A 92 10.05 4.59 -11.23
N PHE A 93 10.48 4.01 -10.11
CA PHE A 93 11.82 3.42 -9.99
C PHE A 93 12.11 2.28 -10.98
N LEU A 94 11.09 1.74 -11.65
CA LEU A 94 11.24 0.74 -12.70
C LEU A 94 11.70 1.34 -14.04
N SER A 95 11.39 2.61 -14.30
CA SER A 95 11.74 3.30 -15.54
C SER A 95 12.94 4.24 -15.38
N GLU A 96 13.25 4.68 -14.16
CA GLU A 96 14.34 5.60 -13.87
C GLU A 96 15.63 4.90 -13.40
N SER A 97 16.76 5.56 -13.60
CA SER A 97 18.09 5.10 -13.15
C SER A 97 18.26 5.15 -11.62
N SER A 98 17.33 5.79 -10.90
CA SER A 98 17.29 5.86 -9.43
C SER A 98 16.56 4.63 -8.87
N CYS A 99 17.27 3.77 -8.16
CA CYS A 99 16.66 2.63 -7.46
C CYS A 99 16.01 3.03 -6.12
N ASP A 100 15.59 4.29 -5.95
CA ASP A 100 14.94 4.77 -4.75
C ASP A 100 13.41 4.59 -4.81
N LEU A 101 12.77 4.50 -3.65
CA LEU A 101 11.32 4.28 -3.55
C LEU A 101 10.58 5.57 -3.19
N ARG A 102 11.10 6.73 -3.62
CA ARG A 102 10.55 8.03 -3.23
C ARG A 102 9.15 8.27 -3.78
N ALA A 103 8.89 7.92 -5.04
CA ALA A 103 7.57 8.05 -5.64
C ALA A 103 6.52 7.19 -4.90
N LEU A 104 6.88 5.97 -4.49
CA LEU A 104 6.03 5.11 -3.68
C LEU A 104 5.75 5.71 -2.29
N PHE A 105 6.79 6.25 -1.65
CA PHE A 105 6.64 6.97 -0.39
C PHE A 105 5.71 8.19 -0.52
N ASP A 106 5.89 8.99 -1.57
CA ASP A 106 5.09 10.18 -1.83
C ASP A 106 3.62 9.83 -2.07
N PHE A 107 3.35 8.73 -2.79
CA PHE A 107 2.02 8.17 -2.94
C PHE A 107 1.40 7.79 -1.58
N VAL A 108 2.13 7.05 -0.73
CA VAL A 108 1.65 6.65 0.60
C VAL A 108 1.37 7.88 1.48
N ARG A 109 2.28 8.85 1.47
CA ARG A 109 2.15 10.10 2.20
C ARG A 109 0.92 10.88 1.75
N ALA A 110 0.70 11.06 0.45
CA ALA A 110 -0.47 11.75 -0.08
C ALA A 110 -1.77 11.00 0.26
N SER A 111 -1.76 9.67 0.14
CA SER A 111 -2.92 8.81 0.43
C SER A 111 -3.37 8.90 1.89
N LEU A 112 -2.42 9.01 2.82
CA LEU A 112 -2.68 9.04 4.26
C LEU A 112 -2.70 10.45 4.86
N SER A 113 -2.31 11.48 4.10
CA SER A 113 -2.50 12.88 4.49
C SER A 113 -3.99 13.20 4.60
N ALA A 114 -4.38 13.92 5.65
CA ALA A 114 -5.78 14.17 5.98
C ALA A 114 -6.31 15.42 5.26
N PRO A 115 -7.38 15.32 4.46
CA PRO A 115 -8.28 16.44 4.21
C PRO A 115 -9.40 16.54 5.27
N ASP A 116 -9.74 15.44 5.96
CA ASP A 116 -10.90 15.35 6.85
C ASP A 116 -10.48 14.95 8.27
N SER A 117 -10.11 15.92 9.10
CA SER A 117 -9.55 15.78 10.45
C SER A 117 -10.50 15.20 11.52
N GLY A 118 -11.52 14.42 11.13
CA GLY A 118 -12.43 13.75 12.06
C GLY A 118 -13.18 12.53 11.50
N ALA A 119 -13.04 12.17 10.22
CA ALA A 119 -13.80 11.06 9.63
C ALA A 119 -13.27 9.68 10.06
N TRP A 120 -11.98 9.56 10.35
CA TRP A 120 -11.32 8.27 10.59
C TRP A 120 -10.53 8.27 11.91
N LYS A 121 -10.47 7.11 12.57
CA LYS A 121 -9.78 6.97 13.88
C LYS A 121 -8.25 7.10 13.79
N GLY A 122 -7.67 7.01 12.60
CA GLY A 122 -6.24 7.13 12.39
C GLY A 122 -5.79 6.51 11.06
N PRO A 123 -4.58 6.84 10.58
CA PRO A 123 -4.02 6.29 9.36
C PRO A 123 -3.37 4.92 9.61
N VAL A 124 -3.51 4.03 8.64
CA VAL A 124 -2.89 2.70 8.63
C VAL A 124 -2.28 2.45 7.26
N LEU A 125 -1.01 2.05 7.24
CA LEU A 125 -0.35 1.53 6.05
C LEU A 125 -0.27 0.01 6.15
N LEU A 126 -0.77 -0.67 5.12
CA LEU A 126 -0.54 -2.09 4.89
C LEU A 126 0.28 -2.22 3.61
N VAL A 127 1.29 -3.09 3.64
CA VAL A 127 2.10 -3.45 2.47
C VAL A 127 2.17 -4.97 2.49
N ASP A 128 1.68 -5.63 1.45
CA ASP A 128 1.91 -7.07 1.29
C ASP A 128 3.29 -7.33 0.70
N ASP A 129 3.71 -8.60 0.71
CA ASP A 129 4.98 -9.14 0.21
C ASP A 129 6.03 -8.13 -0.31
N LEU A 130 6.82 -7.56 0.60
CA LEU A 130 7.92 -6.64 0.29
C LEU A 130 9.01 -7.27 -0.60
N SER A 131 9.07 -8.61 -0.71
CA SER A 131 10.06 -9.27 -1.58
C SER A 131 9.83 -8.97 -3.06
N VAL A 132 8.61 -8.56 -3.42
CA VAL A 132 8.27 -8.12 -4.78
C VAL A 132 9.09 -6.87 -5.16
N LEU A 133 9.27 -5.90 -4.26
CA LEU A 133 10.07 -4.70 -4.54
C LEU A 133 11.54 -5.07 -4.85
N LEU A 134 12.10 -6.02 -4.09
CA LEU A 134 13.45 -6.51 -4.31
C LEU A 134 13.56 -7.25 -5.64
N SER A 135 12.57 -8.09 -5.96
CA SER A 135 12.50 -8.84 -7.24
C SER A 135 12.39 -7.91 -8.45
N LEU A 136 11.78 -6.74 -8.26
CA LEU A 136 11.66 -5.68 -9.25
C LEU A 136 12.89 -4.76 -9.34
N GLY A 137 13.96 -5.05 -8.59
CA GLY A 137 15.24 -4.33 -8.69
C GLY A 137 15.45 -3.23 -7.66
N ALA A 138 14.51 -3.01 -6.73
CA ALA A 138 14.74 -2.08 -5.62
C ALA A 138 15.88 -2.61 -4.73
N THR A 139 16.77 -1.71 -4.31
CA THR A 139 17.86 -2.12 -3.41
C THR A 139 17.34 -2.37 -2.00
N PRO A 140 17.97 -3.26 -1.21
CA PRO A 140 17.59 -3.47 0.19
C PRO A 140 17.62 -2.17 1.01
N VAL A 141 18.56 -1.28 0.74
CA VAL A 141 18.67 0.03 1.39
C VAL A 141 17.45 0.90 1.06
N ALA A 142 17.05 0.97 -0.21
CA ALA A 142 15.86 1.71 -0.61
C ALA A 142 14.56 1.18 0.04
N VAL A 143 14.43 -0.14 0.19
CA VAL A 143 13.28 -0.75 0.90
C VAL A 143 13.29 -0.39 2.39
N LEU A 144 14.45 -0.42 3.05
CA LEU A 144 14.58 -0.01 4.45
C LEU A 144 14.27 1.48 4.64
N ASP A 145 14.77 2.32 3.75
CA ASP A 145 14.51 3.76 3.74
C ASP A 145 13.01 4.04 3.56
N PHE A 146 12.35 3.36 2.60
CA PHE A 146 10.90 3.44 2.41
C PHE A 146 10.12 3.10 3.69
N ILE A 147 10.43 1.95 4.31
CA ILE A 147 9.77 1.53 5.56
C ILE A 147 10.02 2.56 6.67
N HIS A 148 11.25 3.05 6.78
CA HIS A 148 11.62 4.05 7.78
C HIS A 148 10.84 5.36 7.58
N TYR A 149 10.83 5.91 6.38
CA TYR A 149 10.13 7.15 6.06
C TYR A 149 8.62 7.03 6.25
N CYS A 150 8.00 5.93 5.80
CA CYS A 150 6.58 5.66 6.05
C CYS A 150 6.28 5.61 7.55
N ARG A 151 7.11 4.92 8.33
CA ARG A 151 6.93 4.84 9.79
C ARG A 151 7.03 6.22 10.43
N VAL A 152 8.06 7.00 10.12
CA VAL A 152 8.23 8.35 10.66
C VAL A 152 7.04 9.24 10.29
N CYS A 153 6.63 9.23 9.02
CA CYS A 153 5.51 10.03 8.52
C CYS A 153 4.18 9.70 9.21
N LEU A 154 3.91 8.42 9.47
CA LEU A 154 2.64 8.00 10.09
C LEU A 154 2.64 8.14 11.61
N CYS A 155 3.81 7.97 12.24
CA CYS A 155 3.93 8.07 13.68
C CYS A 155 4.05 9.53 14.17
N SER A 156 4.47 10.47 13.33
CA SER A 156 4.55 11.90 13.67
C SER A 156 3.21 12.62 13.59
N GLN A 157 2.20 12.02 12.95
CA GLN A 157 0.84 12.54 12.82
C GLN A 157 -0.10 12.08 13.96
N LEU A 158 0.39 11.29 14.92
CA LEU A 158 -0.34 10.71 16.07
C LEU A 158 0.11 11.34 17.38
#